data_AF-A0A0N8UHE9-F1
#
_entry.id   AF-A0A0N8UHE9-F1
#
_cell.length_a   1.000
_cell.length_b   1.000
_cell.length_c   1.000
_cell.angle_alpha   90.00
_cell.angle_beta   90.00
_cell.angle_gamma   90.00
#
_symmetry.space_group_name_H-M   'P 1'
#
loop_
_entity.id
_entity.type
_entity.pdbx_description
1 polymer ?
#
loop_
_entity_poly.entity_id
_entity_poly.type
_entity_poly.pdbx_seq_one_letter_code
_entity_poly.pdbx_strand_id
1 'polypeptide(L)' 'MWSQYVADNFGLHWVYVLIVEGLGPLLAPRGWRQMVAQLSQQPDNQLRRIGGCLVVAGAVIAYVFAR' A
#
# COMPACT_ATOMS: atom_id res chain seq x y z
N MET A 1 8.40 28.03 14.26
CA MET A 1 7.30 28.08 13.28
C MET A 1 7.37 26.94 12.24
N TRP A 2 8.51 26.69 11.58
CA TRP A 2 8.67 25.60 10.58
C TRP A 2 8.54 24.17 11.17
N SER A 3 8.96 23.96 12.43
CA SER A 3 8.89 22.64 13.10
C SER A 3 7.46 22.22 13.49
N GLN A 4 6.61 23.17 13.87
CA GLN A 4 5.20 22.90 14.23
C GLN A 4 4.38 22.56 12.98
N TYR A 5 4.54 23.29 11.88
CA TYR A 5 3.85 23.00 10.62
C TYR A 5 4.22 21.62 10.05
N VAL A 6 5.49 21.22 10.17
CA VAL A 6 5.95 19.88 9.81
C VAL A 6 5.31 18.84 10.74
N ALA A 7 5.28 19.05 12.06
CA ALA A 7 4.63 18.12 12.98
C ALA A 7 3.10 17.99 12.74
N ASP A 8 2.42 19.12 12.46
CA ASP A 8 0.97 19.20 12.26
C ASP A 8 0.52 18.57 10.92
N ASN A 9 1.34 18.67 9.86
CA ASN A 9 1.05 18.04 8.56
C ASN A 9 1.51 16.59 8.48
N PHE A 10 2.57 16.21 9.22
CA PHE A 10 3.01 14.82 9.25
C PHE A 10 1.93 13.94 9.88
N GLY A 11 1.41 14.32 11.05
CA GLY A 11 0.43 13.50 11.78
C GLY A 11 -0.79 13.08 10.96
N LEU A 12 -1.29 13.94 10.08
CA LEU A 12 -2.48 13.67 9.27
C LEU A 12 -2.22 12.65 8.17
N HIS A 13 -1.04 12.65 7.55
CA HIS A 13 -0.75 11.77 6.40
C HIS A 13 -0.49 10.33 6.85
N TRP A 14 0.20 10.15 7.99
CA TRP A 14 0.43 8.82 8.57
C TRP A 14 -0.88 8.17 9.02
N VAL A 15 -1.88 8.95 9.43
CA VAL A 15 -3.20 8.44 9.79
C VAL A 15 -3.91 7.80 8.59
N TYR A 16 -3.85 8.41 7.39
CA TYR A 16 -4.42 7.78 6.19
C TYR A 16 -3.70 6.49 5.82
N VAL A 17 -2.37 6.45 5.93
CA VAL A 17 -1.58 5.24 5.69
C VAL A 17 -2.00 4.14 6.67
N LEU A 18 -2.12 4.45 7.97
CA LEU A 18 -2.54 3.50 9.01
C LEU A 18 -3.98 3.00 8.80
N ILE A 19 -4.90 3.87 8.38
CA ILE A 19 -6.28 3.47 8.06
C ILE A 19 -6.28 2.50 6.87
N VAL A 20 -5.54 2.78 5.80
CA VAL A 20 -5.46 1.91 4.61
C VAL A 20 -4.77 0.57 4.93
N GLU A 21 -3.69 0.60 5.70
CA GLU A 21 -2.97 -0.61 6.15
C GLU A 21 -3.84 -1.48 7.08
N GLY A 22 -4.58 -0.85 7.99
CA GLY A 22 -5.49 -1.54 8.91
C GLY A 22 -6.81 -2.00 8.26
N LEU A 23 -7.26 -1.36 7.19
CA LEU A 23 -8.52 -1.66 6.51
C LEU A 23 -8.55 -3.06 5.89
N GLY A 24 -7.43 -3.54 5.33
CA GLY A 24 -7.33 -4.89 4.76
C GLY A 24 -7.67 -6.01 5.76
N PRO A 25 -6.99 -6.09 6.91
CA PRO A 25 -7.31 -7.04 7.96
C PRO A 25 -8.66 -6.79 8.65
N LEU A 26 -9.14 -5.54 8.75
CA LEU A 26 -10.43 -5.20 9.36
C LEU A 26 -11.64 -5.58 8.50
N LEU A 27 -11.59 -5.35 7.18
CA LEU A 27 -12.71 -5.63 6.27
C LEU A 27 -12.89 -7.13 6.03
N ALA A 28 -11.80 -7.89 5.91
CA ALA A 28 -11.86 -9.31 5.57
C ALA A 28 -10.70 -10.11 6.20
N PRO A 29 -10.70 -10.37 7.51
CA PRO A 29 -9.57 -10.98 8.20
C PRO A 29 -9.22 -12.39 7.68
N ARG A 30 -10.22 -13.16 7.24
CA ARG A 30 -10.00 -14.51 6.68
C ARG A 30 -9.53 -14.46 5.22
N GLY A 31 -10.17 -13.63 4.39
CA GLY A 31 -9.80 -13.47 2.98
C GLY A 31 -8.42 -12.85 2.80
N TRP A 32 -8.12 -11.78 3.55
CA TRP A 32 -6.81 -11.14 3.57
C TRP A 32 -5.69 -12.11 3.93
N ARG A 33 -5.87 -12.88 5.02
CA ARG A 33 -4.89 -13.87 5.47
C ARG A 33 -4.67 -15.00 4.48
N GLN A 34 -5.73 -15.49 3.81
CA GLN A 34 -5.59 -16.45 2.71
C GLN A 34 -4.87 -15.86 1.51
N MET A 35 -5.15 -14.60 1.15
CA MET A 35 -4.52 -13.92 0.02
C MET A 35 -3.01 -13.73 0.25
N VAL A 36 -2.63 -13.26 1.45
CA VAL A 36 -1.23 -13.12 1.86
C VAL A 36 -0.53 -14.48 1.94
N ALA A 37 -1.19 -15.52 2.46
CA ALA A 37 -0.63 -16.87 2.51
C ALA A 37 -0.41 -17.45 1.11
N GLN A 38 -1.35 -17.26 0.18
CA GLN A 38 -1.21 -17.68 -1.21
C GLN A 38 -0.05 -16.93 -1.89
N LEU A 39 0.09 -15.62 -1.66
CA LEU A 39 1.21 -14.83 -2.16
C LEU A 39 2.55 -15.29 -1.59
N SER A 40 2.61 -15.62 -0.31
CA SER A 40 3.82 -16.13 0.35
C SER A 40 4.22 -17.55 -0.09
N GLN A 41 3.27 -18.34 -0.59
CA GLN A 41 3.53 -19.67 -1.15
C GLN A 41 3.89 -19.62 -2.64
N GLN A 42 3.76 -18.47 -3.31
CA GLN A 42 4.19 -18.34 -4.69
C GLN A 42 5.72 -18.30 -4.79
N PRO A 43 6.32 -18.93 -5.80
CA PRO A 43 7.75 -18.87 -6.01
C PRO A 43 8.22 -17.43 -6.26
N ASP A 44 9.43 -17.09 -5.79
CA ASP A 44 10.00 -15.74 -5.82
C ASP A 44 9.91 -15.05 -7.19
N ASN A 45 10.01 -15.82 -8.27
CA ASN A 45 9.92 -15.30 -9.64
C ASN A 45 8.50 -14.76 -9.97
N GLN A 46 7.47 -15.42 -9.46
CA GLN A 46 6.08 -14.98 -9.61
C GLN A 46 5.79 -13.78 -8.72
N LEU A 47 6.30 -13.79 -7.49
CA LEU A 47 6.17 -12.67 -6.56
C LEU A 47 6.81 -11.40 -7.12
N ARG A 48 7.99 -11.51 -7.74
CA ARG A 48 8.67 -10.41 -8.44
C ARG A 48 7.88 -9.89 -9.64
N ARG A 49 7.23 -10.77 -10.40
CA ARG A 49 6.37 -10.38 -11.52
C ARG A 49 5.13 -9.62 -11.06
N ILE A 50 4.46 -10.11 -10.02
CA ILE A 50 3.29 -9.45 -9.42
C ILE A 50 3.69 -8.07 -8.87
N GLY A 51 4.79 -8.00 -8.11
CA GLY A 51 5.33 -6.74 -7.61
C GLY A 51 5.70 -5.77 -8.74
N GLY A 52 6.36 -6.27 -9.79
CA GLY A 52 6.71 -5.47 -10.97
C GLY A 52 5.48 -4.92 -11.70
N CYS A 53 4.46 -5.75 -11.92
CA CYS A 53 3.19 -5.31 -12.51
C CYS A 53 2.48 -4.25 -11.65
N LEU A 54 2.50 -4.39 -10.32
CA LEU A 54 1.94 -3.39 -9.39
C LEU A 54 2.68 -2.05 -9.47
N VAL A 55 4.02 -2.07 -9.51
CA VAL A 55 4.84 -0.85 -9.66
C VAL A 55 4.53 -0.16 -10.99
N VAL A 56 4.46 -0.91 -12.08
CA VAL A 56 4.15 -0.36 -13.41
C VAL A 56 2.73 0.21 -13.44
N ALA A 57 1.73 -0.51 -12.94
CA ALA A 57 0.35 -0.03 -12.89
C ALA A 57 0.24 1.25 -12.03
N GLY A 58 0.87 1.27 -10.86
CA GLY A 58 0.91 2.45 -9.99
C GLY A 58 1.60 3.64 -10.65
N ALA A 59 2.72 3.42 -11.33
CA ALA A 59 3.44 4.46 -12.07
C ALA A 59 2.61 5.04 -13.22
N VAL A 60 1.87 4.21 -13.96
CA VAL A 60 0.97 4.65 -15.03
C VAL A 60 -0.17 5.49 -14.47
N ILE A 61 -0.83 5.04 -13.40
CA ILE A 61 -1.91 5.80 -12.75
C ILE A 61 -1.37 7.13 -12.23
N ALA A 62 -0.22 7.12 -11.55
CA ALA A 62 0.42 8.33 -11.04
C ALA A 62 0.77 9.30 -12.18
N TYR A 63 1.31 8.81 -13.30
CA TYR A 63 1.61 9.64 -14.46
C TYR A 63 0.34 10.26 -15.08
N VAL A 64 -0.75 9.50 -15.17
CA VAL A 64 -2.03 10.00 -15.68
C VAL A 64 -2.65 11.04 -14.75
N PHE A 65 -2.55 10.87 -13.43
CA PHE A 65 -3.12 11.79 -12.44
C PHE A 65 -2.22 13.01 -12.14
N ALA A 66 -0.91 12.88 -12.31
CA ALA A 66 0.06 13.97 -12.11
C ALA A 66 0.20 14.89 -13.34
N ARG A 67 -0.42 14.51 -14.46
CA ARG A 67 -0.67 15.35 -15.63
C ARG A 67 -1.82 16.32 -15.38
#